data_AF-A0A660WBT5-F1
#
_entry.id   AF-A0A660WBT5-F1
#
_cell.length_a   1.000
_cell.length_b   1.000
_cell.length_c   1.000
_cell.angle_alpha   90.00
_cell.angle_beta   90.00
_cell.angle_gamma   90.00
#
_symmetry.space_group_name_H-M   'P 1'
#
loop_
_entity.id
_entity.type
_entity.pdbx_description
1 polymer ?
#
loop_
_entity_poly.entity_id
_entity_poly.type
_entity_poly.pdbx_seq_one_letter_code
_entity_poly.pdbx_strand_id
1 'polypeptide(L)'
;MRVNLRLLIFSSLLLLIAPPCFSLLLVKDLKTESLNSQAPSQLDSENSSQVIEKLIEKLGKELEERENQIELLQEKINEYSQRLNEQNKREKELIFQIEKNKAKIAELTNKLKEDREKLRKLTSQLKEKEREVTSLNEKLNSLAERQEVSLGGKEKLIKELNKKITEYTQKEKEFKESLNKKDIQIDNLNKKLETLSQENNSLSSQIQTLKKENEDLREKISFLDKKIKEERRYTERSNEERKKLRKEIDSLNTQLNNYIKKYSQAEEEIKALNKELESLNNRVIQKNRLISQLENKLKKEESFRERLEEDIGKLRKEKKNYLGAIKEKERLEDKLEKEIKDLRDELKDKERIIQNLNKQIADYSHEQEEMLKKIQLDFQEIDKLNKKLEDLKKAVQIKEVLLRKLQDENSLLKIELAKKEVPTSFSSELQEAEREISQLRERLYLKESLLKGKEKVVSQLQAEIVSFLKAQTYLKNKLRNMKEKFDSLNKELSSVRKELSNSKDKLSRITKEKQELLSQLREMEEKNQGLISQLKEKEVLTQKIKILEDNLAKAKSNISFLEQEKEELA
;
A
#
# COMPACT_ATOMS: atom_id res chain seq x y z
N MET A 1 -124.70 97.75 -5.89
CA MET A 1 -126.18 97.63 -6.08
C MET A 1 -126.83 97.70 -4.70
N ARG A 2 -128.05 98.27 -4.59
CA ARG A 2 -129.26 97.78 -3.84
C ARG A 2 -129.09 97.24 -2.37
N VAL A 3 -130.05 97.40 -1.44
CA VAL A 3 -131.43 97.94 -1.48
C VAL A 3 -131.93 98.36 -0.09
N ASN A 4 -133.11 99.01 -0.05
CA ASN A 4 -133.90 99.33 1.15
C ASN A 4 -134.22 98.12 2.08
N LEU A 5 -134.66 98.40 3.30
CA LEU A 5 -135.78 97.81 4.08
C LEU A 5 -135.64 98.33 5.56
N ARG A 6 -136.64 98.39 6.46
CA ARG A 6 -138.10 98.67 6.48
C ARG A 6 -138.60 98.38 7.92
N LEU A 7 -139.79 98.88 8.32
CA LEU A 7 -140.64 98.34 9.41
C LEU A 7 -140.11 98.48 10.88
N LEU A 8 -140.91 98.45 11.98
CA LEU A 8 -142.37 98.36 12.19
C LEU A 8 -142.82 99.02 13.54
N ILE A 9 -143.86 99.89 13.48
CA ILE A 9 -145.03 100.21 14.37
C ILE A 9 -145.08 99.79 15.88
N PHE A 10 -145.88 100.57 16.66
CA PHE A 10 -146.58 100.32 17.97
C PHE A 10 -145.85 100.80 19.27
N SER A 11 -146.52 101.36 20.31
CA SER A 11 -147.95 101.71 20.52
C SER A 11 -148.19 102.78 21.63
N SER A 12 -149.42 103.33 21.67
CA SER A 12 -150.22 103.70 22.87
C SER A 12 -149.99 105.01 23.66
N LEU A 13 -151.11 105.76 23.83
CA LEU A 13 -151.47 106.68 24.96
C LEU A 13 -150.64 108.00 25.11
N LEU A 14 -151.13 109.17 25.57
CA LEU A 14 -152.44 109.71 26.05
C LEU A 14 -152.32 111.28 26.09
N LEU A 15 -153.31 112.19 25.90
CA LEU A 15 -154.68 112.17 25.33
C LEU A 15 -154.62 112.91 23.95
N LEU A 16 -155.24 114.03 23.49
CA LEU A 16 -156.28 115.03 23.87
C LEU A 16 -155.95 116.03 25.02
N ILE A 17 -156.60 117.20 25.26
CA ILE A 17 -157.75 117.96 24.70
C ILE A 17 -157.28 119.44 24.56
N ALA A 18 -157.37 120.15 23.44
CA ALA A 18 -158.54 120.79 22.79
C ALA A 18 -159.23 121.92 23.62
N PRO A 19 -159.96 122.85 22.97
CA PRO A 19 -160.71 123.95 23.61
C PRO A 19 -162.10 123.37 24.06
N PRO A 20 -163.27 124.08 24.11
CA PRO A 20 -163.56 125.48 23.83
C PRO A 20 -164.61 126.08 24.82
N CYS A 21 -165.35 127.05 24.30
CA CYS A 21 -166.79 127.23 24.52
C CYS A 21 -167.25 128.04 25.73
N PHE A 22 -168.05 129.03 25.35
CA PHE A 22 -169.30 129.44 25.99
C PHE A 22 -169.14 130.23 27.31
N SER A 23 -169.94 131.29 27.52
CA SER A 23 -170.85 131.95 26.58
C SER A 23 -171.51 133.15 27.24
N LEU A 24 -172.10 134.02 26.41
CA LEU A 24 -173.29 134.82 26.75
C LEU A 24 -173.08 135.91 27.83
N LEU A 25 -173.66 137.11 27.73
CA LEU A 25 -174.18 137.79 26.54
C LEU A 25 -174.42 139.28 26.89
N LEU A 26 -175.05 139.99 25.94
CA LEU A 26 -176.23 140.84 26.16
C LEU A 26 -176.66 141.11 27.65
N VAL A 27 -176.99 142.35 28.06
CA VAL A 27 -177.04 143.58 27.23
C VAL A 27 -177.25 144.91 27.99
N LYS A 28 -176.92 146.01 27.28
CA LYS A 28 -177.68 147.28 27.04
C LYS A 28 -178.43 148.01 28.17
N ASP A 29 -178.57 149.30 27.88
CA ASP A 29 -179.76 150.16 28.07
C ASP A 29 -180.53 150.04 29.38
N LEU A 30 -180.64 151.17 30.07
CA LEU A 30 -181.86 152.02 30.11
C LEU A 30 -181.45 153.23 31.00
N LYS A 31 -181.47 154.52 30.59
CA LYS A 31 -182.46 155.27 29.80
C LYS A 31 -183.87 154.91 30.28
N THR A 32 -184.62 155.76 30.97
CA THR A 32 -184.74 157.22 30.83
C THR A 32 -185.32 157.77 32.17
N GLU A 33 -185.41 159.08 32.46
CA GLU A 33 -186.52 159.97 32.04
C GLU A 33 -187.92 159.29 32.22
N SER A 34 -188.95 159.94 32.77
CA SER A 34 -189.09 161.36 33.09
C SER A 34 -190.34 161.62 33.96
N LEU A 35 -190.30 162.65 34.82
CA LEU A 35 -191.45 163.52 35.14
C LEU A 35 -192.68 162.82 35.81
N ASN A 36 -193.76 163.50 36.24
CA ASN A 36 -194.01 164.95 36.30
C ASN A 36 -194.81 165.39 37.55
N SER A 37 -195.04 166.71 37.58
CA SER A 37 -196.18 167.45 38.14
C SER A 37 -197.58 166.80 37.91
N GLN A 38 -198.72 167.32 38.40
CA GLN A 38 -199.05 168.70 38.79
C GLN A 38 -200.30 168.78 39.70
N ALA A 39 -200.58 169.94 40.29
CA ALA A 39 -201.92 170.31 40.76
C ALA A 39 -202.86 170.58 39.56
N PRO A 40 -204.21 170.60 39.72
CA PRO A 40 -204.86 171.91 39.97
C PRO A 40 -206.26 171.89 40.65
N SER A 41 -206.73 173.08 41.09
CA SER A 41 -208.15 173.56 40.99
C SER A 41 -209.26 172.83 41.82
N GLN A 42 -210.46 173.37 42.09
CA GLN A 42 -211.03 174.74 42.04
C GLN A 42 -212.33 174.82 42.87
N LEU A 43 -212.80 176.05 43.13
CA LEU A 43 -214.20 176.52 43.25
C LEU A 43 -215.19 175.81 44.23
N ASP A 44 -215.71 176.63 45.16
CA ASP A 44 -217.13 176.82 45.49
C ASP A 44 -217.96 175.68 46.13
N SER A 45 -219.01 175.93 46.93
CA SER A 45 -219.33 177.09 47.79
C SER A 45 -220.17 176.60 48.99
N GLU A 46 -220.21 177.39 50.06
CA GLU A 46 -221.02 177.21 51.31
C GLU A 46 -220.86 175.92 52.15
N ASN A 47 -220.72 174.73 51.57
CA ASN A 47 -221.28 173.49 52.15
C ASN A 47 -220.30 172.27 52.22
N SER A 48 -219.00 172.51 52.06
CA SER A 48 -218.10 171.57 51.36
C SER A 48 -217.48 170.40 52.14
N SER A 49 -217.93 170.06 53.37
CA SER A 49 -217.19 169.11 54.23
C SER A 49 -217.15 167.64 53.77
N GLN A 50 -218.04 167.21 52.88
CA GLN A 50 -218.21 165.78 52.53
C GLN A 50 -217.29 165.25 51.40
N VAL A 51 -216.56 166.12 50.70
CA VAL A 51 -215.77 165.73 49.51
C VAL A 51 -214.46 165.02 49.87
N ILE A 52 -213.88 165.34 51.04
CA ILE A 52 -212.54 164.87 51.46
C ILE A 52 -212.53 163.37 51.79
N GLU A 53 -213.57 162.88 52.45
CA GLU A 53 -213.61 161.54 53.07
C GLU A 53 -213.46 160.40 52.06
N LYS A 54 -214.08 160.52 50.87
CA LYS A 54 -214.01 159.50 49.81
C LYS A 54 -212.69 159.47 49.04
N LEU A 55 -211.86 160.51 49.13
CA LEU A 55 -210.54 160.51 48.48
C LEU A 55 -209.50 159.72 49.32
N ILE A 56 -209.66 159.75 50.65
CA ILE A 56 -208.80 159.04 51.61
C ILE A 56 -208.91 157.53 51.41
N GLU A 57 -210.13 156.99 51.26
CA GLU A 57 -210.36 155.55 51.12
C GLU A 57 -209.66 154.94 49.87
N LYS A 58 -209.53 155.72 48.79
CA LYS A 58 -208.86 155.26 47.57
C LYS A 58 -207.33 155.29 47.70
N LEU A 59 -206.78 156.35 48.27
CA LEU A 59 -205.33 156.49 48.50
C LEU A 59 -204.79 155.45 49.49
N GLY A 60 -205.60 155.04 50.49
CA GLY A 60 -205.21 154.00 51.45
C GLY A 60 -204.87 152.65 50.78
N LYS A 61 -205.66 152.24 49.76
CA LYS A 61 -205.46 150.96 49.06
C LYS A 61 -204.24 150.97 48.13
N GLU A 62 -203.96 152.10 47.46
CA GLU A 62 -202.73 152.26 46.67
C GLU A 62 -201.47 152.33 47.55
N LEU A 63 -201.60 152.71 48.83
CA LEU A 63 -200.51 152.66 49.82
C LEU A 63 -200.20 151.21 50.24
N GLU A 64 -201.23 150.45 50.62
CA GLU A 64 -201.14 149.04 51.02
C GLU A 64 -200.49 148.18 49.92
N GLU A 65 -200.86 148.40 48.66
CA GLU A 65 -200.28 147.69 47.51
C GLU A 65 -198.81 148.09 47.23
N ARG A 66 -198.38 149.29 47.65
CA ARG A 66 -196.97 149.74 47.60
C ARG A 66 -196.12 149.19 48.74
N GLU A 67 -196.65 149.10 49.95
CA GLU A 67 -195.94 148.53 51.10
C GLU A 67 -195.62 147.04 50.87
N ASN A 68 -196.58 146.27 50.34
CA ASN A 68 -196.38 144.88 49.93
C ASN A 68 -195.26 144.72 48.86
N GLN A 69 -195.11 145.66 47.92
CA GLN A 69 -194.01 145.63 46.94
C GLN A 69 -192.65 145.97 47.57
N ILE A 70 -192.61 146.84 48.58
CA ILE A 70 -191.37 147.16 49.31
C ILE A 70 -190.90 145.93 50.10
N GLU A 71 -191.81 145.25 50.81
CA GLU A 71 -191.50 144.04 51.58
C GLU A 71 -190.93 142.91 50.69
N LEU A 72 -191.54 142.67 49.53
CA LEU A 72 -191.09 141.68 48.55
C LEU A 72 -189.72 142.02 47.90
N LEU A 73 -189.34 143.30 47.86
CA LEU A 73 -188.01 143.74 47.44
C LEU A 73 -186.98 143.62 48.57
N GLN A 74 -187.39 143.88 49.81
CA GLN A 74 -186.61 143.64 51.02
C GLN A 74 -186.14 142.17 51.11
N GLU A 75 -187.04 141.20 50.86
CA GLU A 75 -186.70 139.78 50.80
C GLU A 75 -185.63 139.47 49.74
N LYS A 76 -185.81 139.98 48.50
CA LYS A 76 -184.86 139.74 47.41
C LYS A 76 -183.48 140.33 47.67
N ILE A 77 -183.40 141.49 48.33
CA ILE A 77 -182.14 142.10 48.75
C ILE A 77 -181.42 141.21 49.77
N ASN A 78 -182.15 140.63 50.72
CA ASN A 78 -181.60 139.66 51.67
C ASN A 78 -181.11 138.38 50.98
N GLU A 79 -181.88 137.82 50.03
CA GLU A 79 -181.50 136.60 49.32
C GLU A 79 -180.21 136.77 48.49
N TYR A 80 -180.09 137.86 47.71
CA TYR A 80 -178.87 138.15 46.97
C TYR A 80 -177.67 138.41 47.89
N SER A 81 -177.89 139.04 49.05
CA SER A 81 -176.84 139.27 50.05
C SER A 81 -176.31 137.95 50.66
N GLN A 82 -177.15 136.92 50.81
CA GLN A 82 -176.68 135.58 51.19
C GLN A 82 -175.86 134.94 50.06
N ARG A 83 -176.40 134.87 48.84
CA ARG A 83 -175.73 134.25 47.68
C ARG A 83 -174.34 134.85 47.40
N LEU A 84 -174.18 136.17 47.55
CA LEU A 84 -172.91 136.88 47.39
C LEU A 84 -171.88 136.50 48.47
N ASN A 85 -172.32 136.30 49.71
CA ASN A 85 -171.45 135.84 50.80
C ASN A 85 -170.99 134.38 50.59
N GLU A 86 -171.83 133.53 50.00
CA GLU A 86 -171.48 132.14 49.68
C GLU A 86 -170.51 132.03 48.51
N GLN A 87 -170.65 132.88 47.48
CA GLN A 87 -169.65 133.00 46.40
C GLN A 87 -168.29 133.45 46.94
N ASN A 88 -168.26 134.49 47.79
CA ASN A 88 -167.03 134.95 48.46
C ASN A 88 -166.33 133.87 49.32
N LYS A 89 -167.09 132.93 49.90
CA LYS A 89 -166.52 131.75 50.59
C LYS A 89 -165.90 130.76 49.61
N ARG A 90 -166.57 130.46 48.49
CA ARG A 90 -166.06 129.52 47.46
C ARG A 90 -164.80 130.03 46.75
N GLU A 91 -164.71 131.34 46.49
CA GLU A 91 -163.54 131.94 45.86
C GLU A 91 -162.27 131.78 46.70
N LYS A 92 -162.37 132.01 48.03
CA LYS A 92 -161.26 131.85 48.97
C LYS A 92 -160.75 130.40 49.04
N GLU A 93 -161.64 129.41 49.00
CA GLU A 93 -161.27 127.99 48.96
C GLU A 93 -160.55 127.63 47.65
N LEU A 94 -161.00 128.14 46.50
CA LEU A 94 -160.34 127.90 45.22
C LEU A 94 -158.93 128.51 45.17
N ILE A 95 -158.75 129.72 45.71
CA ILE A 95 -157.43 130.36 45.84
C ILE A 95 -156.47 129.47 46.66
N PHE A 96 -156.92 128.97 47.81
CA PHE A 96 -156.13 128.09 48.67
C PHE A 96 -155.71 126.78 47.98
N GLN A 97 -156.61 126.16 47.19
CA GLN A 97 -156.26 124.96 46.42
C GLN A 97 -155.29 125.25 45.26
N ILE A 98 -155.38 126.43 44.63
CA ILE A 98 -154.44 126.86 43.59
C ILE A 98 -153.02 126.98 44.18
N GLU A 99 -152.85 127.63 45.33
CA GLU A 99 -151.53 127.75 45.98
C GLU A 99 -150.94 126.39 46.38
N LYS A 100 -151.78 125.51 46.97
CA LYS A 100 -151.39 124.14 47.33
C LYS A 100 -150.90 123.32 46.13
N ASN A 101 -151.57 123.44 44.98
CA ASN A 101 -151.15 122.77 43.74
C ASN A 101 -149.89 123.40 43.15
N LYS A 102 -149.74 124.73 43.22
CA LYS A 102 -148.54 125.48 42.77
C LYS A 102 -147.29 125.04 43.52
N ALA A 103 -147.38 124.85 44.84
CA ALA A 103 -146.31 124.30 45.66
C ALA A 103 -145.95 122.85 45.26
N LYS A 104 -146.95 121.99 45.02
CA LYS A 104 -146.74 120.59 44.64
C LYS A 104 -146.11 120.43 43.25
N ILE A 105 -146.41 121.33 42.31
CA ILE A 105 -145.76 121.39 41.00
C ILE A 105 -144.27 121.75 41.16
N ALA A 106 -143.92 122.68 42.04
CA ALA A 106 -142.52 123.03 42.31
C ALA A 106 -141.74 121.86 42.94
N GLU A 107 -142.34 121.15 43.89
CA GLU A 107 -141.74 119.94 44.51
C GLU A 107 -141.44 118.85 43.47
N LEU A 108 -142.42 118.51 42.62
CA LEU A 108 -142.26 117.51 41.56
C LEU A 108 -141.24 117.95 40.50
N THR A 109 -141.16 119.24 40.18
CA THR A 109 -140.18 119.80 39.24
C THR A 109 -138.75 119.64 39.76
N ASN A 110 -138.53 119.83 41.08
CA ASN A 110 -137.22 119.61 41.70
C ASN A 110 -136.84 118.12 41.70
N LYS A 111 -137.76 117.21 42.06
CA LYS A 111 -137.50 115.75 41.99
C LYS A 111 -137.15 115.28 40.58
N LEU A 112 -137.88 115.76 39.55
CA LEU A 112 -137.55 115.50 38.14
C LEU A 112 -136.17 116.02 37.72
N LYS A 113 -135.69 117.11 38.34
CA LYS A 113 -134.36 117.66 38.10
C LYS A 113 -133.26 116.80 38.75
N GLU A 114 -133.48 116.36 40.00
CA GLU A 114 -132.57 115.44 40.69
C GLU A 114 -132.44 114.09 39.97
N ASP A 115 -133.55 113.48 39.56
CA ASP A 115 -133.53 112.16 38.94
C ASP A 115 -132.91 112.21 37.53
N ARG A 116 -133.04 113.32 36.80
CA ARG A 116 -132.28 113.56 35.56
C ARG A 116 -130.77 113.62 35.81
N GLU A 117 -130.31 114.20 36.92
CA GLU A 117 -128.89 114.22 37.29
C GLU A 117 -128.38 112.85 37.77
N LYS A 118 -129.21 112.08 38.50
CA LYS A 118 -128.91 110.67 38.83
C LYS A 118 -128.77 109.81 37.56
N LEU A 119 -129.71 109.95 36.62
CA LEU A 119 -129.69 109.22 35.35
C LEU A 119 -128.46 109.59 34.49
N ARG A 120 -128.08 110.88 34.45
CA ARG A 120 -126.84 111.35 33.81
C ARG A 120 -125.61 110.66 34.40
N LYS A 121 -125.46 110.66 35.72
CA LYS A 121 -124.32 110.01 36.42
C LYS A 121 -124.23 108.51 36.14
N LEU A 122 -125.35 107.79 36.23
CA LEU A 122 -125.42 106.37 35.89
C LEU A 122 -125.07 106.10 34.42
N THR A 123 -125.52 106.96 33.49
CA THR A 123 -125.20 106.85 32.06
C THR A 123 -123.71 107.07 31.77
N SER A 124 -123.02 107.96 32.49
CA SER A 124 -121.56 108.08 32.40
C SER A 124 -120.83 106.87 32.99
N GLN A 125 -121.27 106.35 34.14
CA GLN A 125 -120.65 105.19 34.78
C GLN A 125 -120.79 103.91 33.95
N LEU A 126 -121.95 103.71 33.29
CA LEU A 126 -122.16 102.60 32.37
C LEU A 126 -121.15 102.66 31.20
N LYS A 127 -121.03 103.82 30.55
CA LYS A 127 -120.09 104.03 29.44
C LYS A 127 -118.61 103.90 29.82
N GLU A 128 -118.28 104.19 31.08
CA GLU A 128 -116.95 103.96 31.62
C GLU A 128 -116.68 102.46 31.82
N LYS A 129 -117.64 101.71 32.38
CA LYS A 129 -117.54 100.26 32.55
C LYS A 129 -117.58 99.49 31.23
N GLU A 130 -118.35 99.94 30.24
CA GLU A 130 -118.32 99.40 28.87
C GLU A 130 -116.91 99.49 28.26
N ARG A 131 -116.24 100.65 28.42
CA ARG A 131 -114.86 100.86 27.95
C ARG A 131 -113.84 99.99 28.68
N GLU A 132 -114.01 99.84 30.00
CA GLU A 132 -113.15 98.98 30.83
C GLU A 132 -113.27 97.52 30.40
N VAL A 133 -114.49 97.01 30.17
CA VAL A 133 -114.75 95.65 29.67
C VAL A 133 -114.13 95.44 28.28
N THR A 134 -114.26 96.39 27.34
CA THR A 134 -113.59 96.27 26.04
C THR A 134 -112.07 96.21 26.19
N SER A 135 -111.46 97.07 27.02
CA SER A 135 -110.00 97.08 27.24
C SER A 135 -109.51 95.80 27.94
N LEU A 136 -110.31 95.20 28.82
CA LEU A 136 -109.99 93.93 29.46
C LEU A 136 -110.07 92.75 28.47
N ASN A 137 -111.05 92.73 27.57
CA ASN A 137 -111.14 91.71 26.52
C ASN A 137 -109.98 91.82 25.51
N GLU A 138 -109.57 93.03 25.12
CA GLU A 138 -108.39 93.26 24.27
C GLU A 138 -107.09 92.74 24.94
N LYS A 139 -106.93 92.98 26.25
CA LYS A 139 -105.82 92.45 27.05
C LYS A 139 -105.87 90.93 27.17
N LEU A 140 -107.06 90.34 27.35
CA LEU A 140 -107.23 88.90 27.45
C LEU A 140 -106.87 88.19 26.14
N ASN A 141 -107.38 88.69 25.00
CA ASN A 141 -107.09 88.13 23.68
C ASN A 141 -105.59 88.22 23.36
N SER A 142 -104.98 89.39 23.54
CA SER A 142 -103.54 89.58 23.28
C SER A 142 -102.62 88.83 24.26
N LEU A 143 -103.11 88.43 25.45
CA LEU A 143 -102.42 87.47 26.33
C LEU A 143 -102.58 86.02 25.85
N ALA A 144 -103.77 85.63 25.37
CA ALA A 144 -104.02 84.30 24.83
C ALA A 144 -103.15 84.03 23.58
N GLU A 145 -103.15 84.95 22.62
CA GLU A 145 -102.29 84.90 21.41
C GLU A 145 -100.81 84.75 21.76
N ARG A 146 -100.32 85.50 22.75
CA ARG A 146 -98.93 85.40 23.24
C ARG A 146 -98.62 84.04 23.86
N GLN A 147 -99.57 83.45 24.60
CA GLN A 147 -99.39 82.11 25.15
C GLN A 147 -99.40 81.04 24.05
N GLU A 148 -100.32 81.11 23.09
CA GLU A 148 -100.40 80.18 21.96
C GLU A 148 -99.11 80.18 21.13
N VAL A 149 -98.61 81.37 20.75
CA VAL A 149 -97.34 81.51 20.03
C VAL A 149 -96.14 80.99 20.86
N SER A 150 -96.12 81.23 22.18
CA SER A 150 -95.07 80.72 23.07
C SER A 150 -95.09 79.20 23.21
N LEU A 151 -96.28 78.60 23.32
CA LEU A 151 -96.48 77.16 23.40
C LEU A 151 -96.11 76.47 22.09
N GLY A 152 -96.58 76.98 20.95
CA GLY A 152 -96.20 76.47 19.63
C GLY A 152 -94.69 76.59 19.34
N GLY A 153 -94.02 77.62 19.86
CA GLY A 153 -92.56 77.74 19.84
C GLY A 153 -91.86 76.65 20.66
N LYS A 154 -92.32 76.40 21.89
CA LYS A 154 -91.79 75.33 22.77
C LYS A 154 -92.05 73.94 22.19
N GLU A 155 -93.21 73.69 21.61
CA GLU A 155 -93.56 72.40 21.00
C GLU A 155 -92.67 72.07 19.79
N LYS A 156 -92.35 73.06 18.95
CA LYS A 156 -91.36 72.93 17.87
C LYS A 156 -89.98 72.57 18.42
N LEU A 157 -89.50 73.27 19.45
CA LEU A 157 -88.21 72.97 20.09
C LEU A 157 -88.18 71.56 20.71
N ILE A 158 -89.27 71.10 21.34
CA ILE A 158 -89.38 69.74 21.87
C ILE A 158 -89.30 68.70 20.75
N LYS A 159 -89.96 68.93 19.60
CA LYS A 159 -89.89 68.05 18.42
C LYS A 159 -88.46 67.98 17.85
N GLU A 160 -87.75 69.10 17.77
CA GLU A 160 -86.34 69.14 17.34
C GLU A 160 -85.39 68.43 18.32
N LEU A 161 -85.58 68.64 19.63
CA LEU A 161 -84.76 67.98 20.66
C LEU A 161 -84.99 66.48 20.68
N ASN A 162 -86.25 66.03 20.58
CA ASN A 162 -86.57 64.60 20.48
C ASN A 162 -85.95 63.98 19.23
N LYS A 163 -85.96 64.67 18.08
CA LYS A 163 -85.27 64.22 16.86
C LYS A 163 -83.76 64.06 17.10
N LYS A 164 -83.10 65.06 17.68
CA LYS A 164 -81.67 64.99 18.04
C LYS A 164 -81.37 63.85 19.02
N ILE A 165 -82.22 63.62 20.02
CA ILE A 165 -82.11 62.49 20.95
C ILE A 165 -82.15 61.17 20.16
N THR A 166 -83.15 60.95 19.29
CA THR A 166 -83.22 59.72 18.49
C THR A 166 -82.01 59.53 17.57
N GLU A 167 -81.48 60.61 16.98
CA GLU A 167 -80.26 60.56 16.15
C GLU A 167 -79.00 60.21 16.97
N TYR A 168 -78.89 60.71 18.20
CA TYR A 168 -77.77 60.37 19.09
C TYR A 168 -77.88 58.96 19.67
N THR A 169 -79.07 58.51 20.07
CA THR A 169 -79.30 57.12 20.53
C THR A 169 -78.97 56.10 19.43
N GLN A 170 -79.33 56.40 18.18
CA GLN A 170 -78.96 55.55 17.03
C GLN A 170 -77.44 55.51 16.82
N LYS A 171 -76.76 56.67 16.87
CA LYS A 171 -75.28 56.73 16.77
C LYS A 171 -74.58 56.01 17.93
N GLU A 172 -75.11 56.09 19.15
CA GLU A 172 -74.58 55.37 20.32
C GLU A 172 -74.65 53.85 20.11
N LYS A 173 -75.77 53.35 19.54
CA LYS A 173 -75.94 51.95 19.16
C LYS A 173 -74.95 51.54 18.06
N GLU A 174 -74.79 52.34 17.01
CA GLU A 174 -73.82 52.12 15.94
C GLU A 174 -72.37 52.09 16.45
N PHE A 175 -72.00 52.98 17.38
CA PHE A 175 -70.67 52.96 18.01
C PHE A 175 -70.46 51.74 18.91
N LYS A 176 -71.48 51.29 19.66
CA LYS A 176 -71.43 50.04 20.45
C LYS A 176 -71.27 48.80 19.56
N GLU A 177 -72.00 48.74 18.45
CA GLU A 177 -71.85 47.66 17.47
C GLU A 177 -70.47 47.70 16.77
N SER A 178 -69.89 48.88 16.59
CA SER A 178 -68.54 49.07 16.03
C SER A 178 -67.43 48.68 17.02
N LEU A 179 -67.59 49.01 18.31
CA LEU A 179 -66.71 48.57 19.39
C LEU A 179 -66.67 47.05 19.49
N ASN A 180 -67.83 46.39 19.66
CA ASN A 180 -67.89 44.93 19.75
C ASN A 180 -67.23 44.23 18.55
N LYS A 181 -67.36 44.78 17.32
CA LYS A 181 -66.68 44.26 16.12
C LYS A 181 -65.16 44.41 16.20
N LYS A 182 -64.64 45.52 16.75
CA LYS A 182 -63.21 45.73 16.99
C LYS A 182 -62.67 44.85 18.11
N ASP A 183 -63.42 44.64 19.19
CA ASP A 183 -63.00 43.78 20.30
C ASP A 183 -62.86 42.32 19.83
N ILE A 184 -63.84 41.82 19.05
CA ILE A 184 -63.75 40.52 18.37
C ILE A 184 -62.56 40.46 17.41
N GLN A 185 -62.23 41.56 16.72
CA GLN A 185 -61.06 41.61 15.84
C GLN A 185 -59.75 41.57 16.63
N ILE A 186 -59.67 42.25 17.78
CA ILE A 186 -58.52 42.26 18.68
C ILE A 186 -58.30 40.85 19.27
N ASP A 187 -59.35 40.18 19.75
CA ASP A 187 -59.26 38.80 20.27
C ASP A 187 -58.73 37.82 19.21
N ASN A 188 -59.19 37.94 17.97
CA ASN A 188 -58.73 37.09 16.87
C ASN A 188 -57.28 37.39 16.46
N LEU A 189 -56.86 38.67 16.53
CA LEU A 189 -55.45 39.04 16.32
C LEU A 189 -54.56 38.54 17.45
N ASN A 190 -54.99 38.63 18.71
CA ASN A 190 -54.26 38.13 19.88
C ASN A 190 -54.04 36.61 19.79
N LYS A 191 -55.09 35.83 19.50
CA LYS A 191 -54.99 34.37 19.29
C LYS A 191 -54.03 34.01 18.14
N LYS A 192 -54.04 34.77 17.05
CA LYS A 192 -53.10 34.58 15.93
C LYS A 192 -51.66 34.91 16.34
N LEU A 193 -51.46 35.97 17.12
CA LEU A 193 -50.14 36.38 17.63
C LEU A 193 -49.58 35.35 18.61
N GLU A 194 -50.42 34.80 19.48
CA GLU A 194 -50.08 33.67 20.37
C GLU A 194 -49.68 32.42 19.58
N THR A 195 -50.47 32.04 18.56
CA THR A 195 -50.15 30.90 17.67
C THR A 195 -48.80 31.10 16.98
N LEU A 196 -48.54 32.29 16.42
CA LEU A 196 -47.26 32.62 15.78
C LEU A 196 -46.09 32.64 16.77
N SER A 197 -46.33 33.02 18.04
CA SER A 197 -45.32 32.95 19.10
C SER A 197 -44.95 31.50 19.42
N GLN A 198 -45.94 30.61 19.54
CA GLN A 198 -45.71 29.17 19.75
C GLN A 198 -44.96 28.53 18.57
N GLU A 199 -45.34 28.86 17.33
CA GLU A 199 -44.65 28.40 16.11
C GLU A 199 -43.19 28.88 16.06
N ASN A 200 -42.94 30.16 16.32
CA ASN A 200 -41.59 30.73 16.34
C ASN A 200 -40.70 30.13 17.44
N ASN A 201 -41.26 29.81 18.61
CA ASN A 201 -40.55 29.08 19.68
C ASN A 201 -40.21 27.63 19.27
N SER A 202 -41.12 26.94 18.58
CA SER A 202 -40.88 25.61 18.02
C SER A 202 -39.76 25.62 16.97
N LEU A 203 -39.81 26.57 16.02
CA LEU A 203 -38.78 26.76 14.99
C LEU A 203 -37.41 27.11 15.61
N SER A 204 -37.38 27.98 16.63
CA SER A 204 -36.17 28.30 17.39
C SER A 204 -35.55 27.06 18.04
N SER A 205 -36.37 26.19 18.62
CA SER A 205 -35.93 24.92 19.21
C SER A 205 -35.37 23.96 18.15
N GLN A 206 -36.04 23.83 17.00
CA GLN A 206 -35.55 23.04 15.86
C GLN A 206 -34.20 23.55 15.34
N ILE A 207 -34.03 24.87 15.24
CA ILE A 207 -32.75 25.51 14.85
C ILE A 207 -31.64 25.21 15.85
N GLN A 208 -31.93 25.13 17.16
CA GLN A 208 -30.93 24.71 18.15
C GLN A 208 -30.53 23.24 18.00
N THR A 209 -31.49 22.34 17.75
CA THR A 209 -31.20 20.92 17.50
C THR A 209 -30.35 20.74 16.24
N LEU A 210 -30.76 21.35 15.11
CA LEU A 210 -30.04 21.28 13.84
C LEU A 210 -28.62 21.90 13.92
N LYS A 211 -28.39 22.87 14.82
CA LYS A 211 -27.04 23.38 15.10
C LYS A 211 -26.16 22.34 15.77
N LYS A 212 -26.65 21.68 16.83
CA LYS A 212 -25.92 20.59 17.51
C LYS A 212 -25.61 19.44 16.57
N GLU A 213 -26.58 18.99 15.78
CA GLU A 213 -26.37 17.95 14.76
C GLU A 213 -25.29 18.35 13.73
N ASN A 214 -25.23 19.63 13.34
CA ASN A 214 -24.15 20.15 12.47
C ASN A 214 -22.79 20.20 13.17
N GLU A 215 -22.74 20.45 14.47
CA GLU A 215 -21.51 20.43 15.28
C GLU A 215 -20.99 18.99 15.43
N ASP A 216 -21.86 18.05 15.83
CA ASP A 216 -21.57 16.61 15.89
C ASP A 216 -21.08 16.06 14.54
N LEU A 217 -21.72 16.44 13.43
CA LEU A 217 -21.30 16.04 12.08
C LEU A 217 -19.93 16.63 11.70
N ARG A 218 -19.62 17.87 12.10
CA ARG A 218 -18.29 18.49 11.88
C ARG A 218 -17.19 17.78 12.67
N GLU A 219 -17.45 17.41 13.92
CA GLU A 219 -16.51 16.61 14.71
C GLU A 219 -16.30 15.23 14.10
N LYS A 220 -17.37 14.56 13.67
CA LYS A 220 -17.31 13.25 13.01
C LYS A 220 -16.54 13.29 11.69
N ILE A 221 -16.70 14.35 10.89
CA ILE A 221 -15.88 14.61 9.70
C ILE A 221 -14.42 14.80 10.09
N SER A 222 -14.12 15.64 11.09
CA SER A 222 -12.75 15.89 11.58
C SER A 222 -12.05 14.61 12.08
N PHE A 223 -12.80 13.71 12.75
CA PHE A 223 -12.31 12.40 13.17
C PHE A 223 -12.03 11.47 11.98
N LEU A 224 -12.95 11.36 11.02
CA LEU A 224 -12.76 10.55 9.82
C LEU A 224 -11.57 11.05 8.98
N ASP A 225 -11.39 12.36 8.88
CA ASP A 225 -10.30 12.99 8.12
C ASP A 225 -8.92 12.73 8.77
N LYS A 226 -8.85 12.64 10.11
CA LYS A 226 -7.65 12.14 10.82
C LYS A 226 -7.38 10.66 10.50
N LYS A 227 -8.40 9.80 10.59
CA LYS A 227 -8.25 8.37 10.29
C LYS A 227 -7.82 8.12 8.83
N ILE A 228 -8.34 8.88 7.88
CA ILE A 228 -7.93 8.82 6.46
C ILE A 228 -6.44 9.22 6.29
N LYS A 229 -5.94 10.19 7.07
CA LYS A 229 -4.52 10.58 7.06
C LYS A 229 -3.61 9.49 7.66
N GLU A 230 -4.10 8.72 8.63
CA GLU A 230 -3.38 7.59 9.22
C GLU A 230 -3.33 6.38 8.26
N GLU A 231 -4.45 6.00 7.64
CA GLU A 231 -4.52 4.93 6.63
C GLU A 231 -3.65 5.22 5.40
N ARG A 232 -3.58 6.49 4.97
CA ARG A 232 -2.65 6.93 3.90
C ARG A 232 -1.19 6.70 4.30
N ARG A 233 -0.79 7.09 5.51
CA ARG A 233 0.57 6.87 6.04
C ARG A 233 0.91 5.38 6.17
N TYR A 234 -0.05 4.55 6.57
CA TYR A 234 0.12 3.10 6.61
C TYR A 234 0.32 2.51 5.21
N THR A 235 -0.52 2.93 4.25
CA THR A 235 -0.41 2.54 2.83
C THR A 235 0.94 2.95 2.21
N GLU A 236 1.43 4.15 2.53
CA GLU A 236 2.74 4.66 2.09
C GLU A 236 3.90 3.80 2.63
N ARG A 237 3.87 3.43 3.93
CA ARG A 237 4.86 2.52 4.53
C ARG A 237 4.85 1.14 3.87
N SER A 238 3.67 0.56 3.64
CA SER A 238 3.53 -0.73 2.94
C SER A 238 4.02 -0.65 1.47
N ASN A 239 3.86 0.50 0.82
CA ASN A 239 4.40 0.73 -0.53
C ASN A 239 5.93 0.86 -0.53
N GLU A 240 6.52 1.54 0.44
CA GLU A 240 7.98 1.61 0.64
C GLU A 240 8.58 0.21 0.87
N GLU A 241 7.94 -0.61 1.70
CA GLU A 241 8.38 -1.98 1.99
C GLU A 241 8.26 -2.88 0.75
N ARG A 242 7.16 -2.81 0.00
CA ARG A 242 7.01 -3.52 -1.28
C ARG A 242 8.04 -3.09 -2.33
N LYS A 243 8.51 -1.83 -2.33
CA LYS A 243 9.63 -1.40 -3.20
C LYS A 243 10.96 -2.03 -2.77
N LYS A 244 11.23 -2.17 -1.48
CA LYS A 244 12.46 -2.80 -0.94
C LYS A 244 12.50 -4.29 -1.31
N LEU A 245 11.43 -5.03 -1.01
CA LEU A 245 11.31 -6.45 -1.33
C LEU A 245 11.43 -6.74 -2.83
N ARG A 246 10.91 -5.87 -3.70
CA ARG A 246 11.10 -5.99 -5.17
C ARG A 246 12.57 -5.90 -5.57
N LYS A 247 13.32 -4.90 -5.07
CA LYS A 247 14.76 -4.76 -5.34
C LYS A 247 15.58 -5.96 -4.83
N GLU A 248 15.17 -6.55 -3.72
CA GLU A 248 15.78 -7.76 -3.17
C GLU A 248 15.53 -8.98 -4.07
N ILE A 249 14.30 -9.17 -4.54
CA ILE A 249 13.93 -10.18 -5.54
C ILE A 249 14.73 -10.00 -6.85
N ASP A 250 14.87 -8.77 -7.35
CA ASP A 250 15.65 -8.48 -8.57
C ASP A 250 17.15 -8.82 -8.39
N SER A 251 17.71 -8.56 -7.20
CA SER A 251 19.07 -8.93 -6.83
C SER A 251 19.24 -10.46 -6.74
N LEU A 252 18.33 -11.15 -6.07
CA LEU A 252 18.33 -12.61 -5.94
C LEU A 252 18.17 -13.31 -7.30
N ASN A 253 17.29 -12.82 -8.17
CA ASN A 253 17.15 -13.28 -9.55
C ASN A 253 18.44 -13.08 -10.35
N THR A 254 19.15 -11.96 -10.14
CA THR A 254 20.45 -11.70 -10.79
C THR A 254 21.51 -12.69 -10.32
N GLN A 255 21.55 -13.00 -9.01
CA GLN A 255 22.45 -14.02 -8.45
C GLN A 255 22.12 -15.43 -8.96
N LEU A 256 20.84 -15.81 -8.98
CA LEU A 256 20.37 -17.10 -9.49
C LEU A 256 20.76 -17.29 -10.96
N ASN A 257 20.56 -16.29 -11.81
CA ASN A 257 20.98 -16.33 -13.21
C ASN A 257 22.50 -16.49 -13.38
N ASN A 258 23.30 -15.92 -12.47
CA ASN A 258 24.75 -16.13 -12.47
C ASN A 258 25.16 -17.53 -12.00
N TYR A 259 24.43 -18.14 -11.06
CA TYR A 259 24.64 -19.55 -10.68
C TYR A 259 24.23 -20.52 -11.80
N ILE A 260 23.11 -20.26 -12.50
CA ILE A 260 22.67 -21.05 -13.66
C ILE A 260 23.75 -21.04 -14.77
N LYS A 261 24.34 -19.87 -15.06
CA LYS A 261 25.46 -19.76 -16.02
C LYS A 261 26.68 -20.59 -15.59
N LYS A 262 27.10 -20.47 -14.32
CA LYS A 262 28.23 -21.26 -13.77
C LYS A 262 27.97 -22.77 -13.82
N TYR A 263 26.73 -23.19 -13.53
CA TYR A 263 26.34 -24.60 -13.61
C TYR A 263 26.42 -25.11 -15.06
N SER A 264 25.87 -24.36 -16.02
CA SER A 264 25.95 -24.70 -17.45
C SER A 264 27.39 -24.76 -17.97
N GLN A 265 28.28 -23.89 -17.49
CA GLN A 265 29.72 -23.94 -17.82
C GLN A 265 30.36 -25.22 -17.27
N ALA A 266 30.13 -25.56 -16.01
CA ALA A 266 30.64 -26.79 -15.40
C ALA A 266 30.09 -28.05 -16.08
N GLU A 267 28.84 -28.03 -16.56
CA GLU A 267 28.24 -29.14 -17.32
C GLU A 267 28.95 -29.38 -18.67
N GLU A 268 29.31 -28.31 -19.39
CA GLU A 268 30.11 -28.42 -20.63
C GLU A 268 31.57 -28.82 -20.36
N GLU A 269 32.19 -28.36 -19.26
CA GLU A 269 33.51 -28.83 -18.83
C GLU A 269 33.49 -30.34 -18.52
N ILE A 270 32.45 -30.85 -17.85
CA ILE A 270 32.27 -32.28 -17.61
C ILE A 270 32.07 -33.05 -18.92
N LYS A 271 31.30 -32.52 -19.88
CA LYS A 271 31.15 -33.12 -21.23
C LYS A 271 32.47 -33.15 -22.01
N ALA A 272 33.33 -32.14 -21.85
CA ALA A 272 34.65 -32.11 -22.47
C ALA A 272 35.60 -33.15 -21.84
N LEU A 273 35.69 -33.17 -20.50
CA LEU A 273 36.52 -34.13 -19.74
C LEU A 273 36.11 -35.59 -20.01
N ASN A 274 34.81 -35.88 -20.14
CA ASN A 274 34.34 -37.23 -20.48
C ASN A 274 34.79 -37.67 -21.87
N LYS A 275 34.79 -36.78 -22.87
CA LYS A 275 35.32 -37.06 -24.23
C LYS A 275 36.84 -37.29 -24.21
N GLU A 276 37.57 -36.53 -23.40
CA GLU A 276 39.01 -36.76 -23.22
C GLU A 276 39.29 -38.12 -22.55
N LEU A 277 38.53 -38.47 -21.52
CA LEU A 277 38.61 -39.76 -20.82
C LEU A 277 38.32 -40.93 -21.78
N GLU A 278 37.28 -40.83 -22.61
CA GLU A 278 36.96 -41.82 -23.64
C GLU A 278 38.11 -41.98 -24.66
N SER A 279 38.67 -40.87 -25.15
CA SER A 279 39.84 -40.86 -26.05
C SER A 279 41.06 -41.52 -25.40
N LEU A 280 41.32 -41.21 -24.13
CA LEU A 280 42.44 -41.75 -23.36
C LEU A 280 42.26 -43.25 -23.10
N ASN A 281 41.05 -43.71 -22.79
CA ASN A 281 40.69 -45.12 -22.61
C ASN A 281 40.87 -45.90 -23.92
N ASN A 282 40.40 -45.36 -25.06
CA ASN A 282 40.64 -45.95 -26.37
C ASN A 282 42.14 -46.08 -26.68
N ARG A 283 42.96 -45.09 -26.31
CA ARG A 283 44.42 -45.16 -26.43
C ARG A 283 45.07 -46.21 -25.50
N VAL A 284 44.52 -46.44 -24.32
CA VAL A 284 44.94 -47.54 -23.41
C VAL A 284 44.59 -48.90 -24.03
N ILE A 285 43.37 -49.07 -24.55
CA ILE A 285 42.95 -50.30 -25.24
C ILE A 285 43.88 -50.62 -26.44
N GLN A 286 44.23 -49.60 -27.24
CA GLN A 286 45.21 -49.75 -28.32
C GLN A 286 46.60 -50.16 -27.83
N LYS A 287 47.11 -49.53 -26.76
CA LYS A 287 48.41 -49.91 -26.15
C LYS A 287 48.40 -51.33 -25.61
N ASN A 288 47.33 -51.75 -24.94
CA ASN A 288 47.21 -53.11 -24.40
C ASN A 288 47.19 -54.16 -25.52
N ARG A 289 46.49 -53.88 -26.65
CA ARG A 289 46.55 -54.74 -27.85
C ARG A 289 47.99 -54.84 -28.41
N LEU A 290 48.74 -53.74 -28.44
CA LEU A 290 50.14 -53.74 -28.88
C LEU A 290 51.06 -54.52 -27.92
N ILE A 291 50.85 -54.38 -26.60
CA ILE A 291 51.57 -55.16 -25.58
C ILE A 291 51.35 -56.66 -25.82
N SER A 292 50.10 -57.12 -25.95
CA SER A 292 49.83 -58.53 -26.23
C SER A 292 50.35 -59.03 -27.57
N GLN A 293 50.49 -58.17 -28.58
CA GLN A 293 51.20 -58.53 -29.82
C GLN A 293 52.71 -58.68 -29.61
N LEU A 294 53.33 -57.84 -28.77
CA LEU A 294 54.76 -57.92 -28.43
C LEU A 294 55.08 -59.11 -27.53
N GLU A 295 54.24 -59.41 -26.53
CA GLU A 295 54.32 -60.61 -25.68
C GLU A 295 54.28 -61.90 -26.53
N ASN A 296 53.35 -61.98 -27.49
CA ASN A 296 53.26 -63.11 -28.42
C ASN A 296 54.43 -63.21 -29.42
N LYS A 297 55.13 -62.10 -29.71
CA LYS A 297 56.39 -62.14 -30.48
C LYS A 297 57.55 -62.61 -29.60
N LEU A 298 57.69 -62.04 -28.40
CA LEU A 298 58.72 -62.42 -27.44
C LEU A 298 58.70 -63.92 -27.16
N LYS A 299 57.52 -64.49 -26.86
CA LYS A 299 57.34 -65.93 -26.63
C LYS A 299 57.74 -66.81 -27.82
N LYS A 300 57.63 -66.30 -29.06
CA LYS A 300 58.11 -67.01 -30.25
C LYS A 300 59.64 -66.99 -30.34
N GLU A 301 60.25 -65.82 -30.13
CA GLU A 301 61.71 -65.66 -30.10
C GLU A 301 62.36 -66.45 -28.95
N GLU A 302 61.72 -66.51 -27.78
CA GLU A 302 62.13 -67.36 -26.65
C GLU A 302 62.14 -68.84 -27.07
N SER A 303 61.03 -69.35 -27.64
CA SER A 303 60.99 -70.74 -28.13
C SER A 303 62.02 -71.02 -29.25
N PHE A 304 62.43 -70.00 -30.01
CA PHE A 304 63.44 -70.12 -31.05
C PHE A 304 64.85 -70.13 -30.46
N ARG A 305 65.12 -69.32 -29.43
CA ARG A 305 66.34 -69.40 -28.62
C ARG A 305 66.47 -70.77 -27.95
N GLU A 306 65.43 -71.30 -27.33
CA GLU A 306 65.43 -72.62 -26.69
C GLU A 306 65.87 -73.72 -27.67
N ARG A 307 65.33 -73.73 -28.90
CA ARG A 307 65.75 -74.65 -29.97
C ARG A 307 67.22 -74.47 -30.36
N LEU A 308 67.67 -73.22 -30.53
CA LEU A 308 69.09 -72.94 -30.83
C LEU A 308 70.04 -73.36 -29.70
N GLU A 309 69.64 -73.21 -28.44
CA GLU A 309 70.42 -73.67 -27.28
C GLU A 309 70.46 -75.20 -27.19
N GLU A 310 69.37 -75.89 -27.53
CA GLU A 310 69.32 -77.35 -27.65
C GLU A 310 70.27 -77.85 -28.77
N ASP A 311 70.24 -77.21 -29.95
CA ASP A 311 71.07 -77.57 -31.10
C ASP A 311 72.55 -77.25 -30.86
N ILE A 312 72.88 -76.13 -30.22
CA ILE A 312 74.23 -75.86 -29.69
C ILE A 312 74.62 -76.95 -28.67
N GLY A 313 73.69 -77.45 -27.87
CA GLY A 313 73.89 -78.60 -26.98
C GLY A 313 74.22 -79.90 -27.71
N LYS A 314 73.54 -80.20 -28.82
CA LYS A 314 73.82 -81.36 -29.71
C LYS A 314 75.21 -81.22 -30.34
N LEU A 315 75.48 -80.11 -31.01
CA LEU A 315 76.77 -79.82 -31.65
C LEU A 315 77.95 -79.84 -30.67
N ARG A 316 77.76 -79.43 -29.41
CA ARG A 316 78.77 -79.57 -28.34
C ARG A 316 79.03 -81.03 -27.96
N LYS A 317 78.00 -81.89 -27.92
CA LYS A 317 78.15 -83.34 -27.68
C LYS A 317 78.86 -84.00 -28.86
N GLU A 318 78.46 -83.70 -30.09
CA GLU A 318 79.11 -84.21 -31.30
C GLU A 318 80.58 -83.80 -31.36
N LYS A 319 80.89 -82.51 -31.15
CA LYS A 319 82.29 -82.03 -31.07
C LYS A 319 83.09 -82.77 -29.99
N LYS A 320 82.50 -83.07 -28.83
CA LYS A 320 83.16 -83.87 -27.78
C LYS A 320 83.42 -85.30 -28.25
N ASN A 321 82.47 -85.92 -28.94
CA ASN A 321 82.61 -87.28 -29.47
C ASN A 321 83.69 -87.35 -30.56
N TYR A 322 83.70 -86.42 -31.52
CA TYR A 322 84.74 -86.31 -32.54
C TYR A 322 86.12 -86.06 -31.91
N LEU A 323 86.23 -85.20 -30.89
CA LEU A 323 87.48 -84.98 -30.17
C LEU A 323 87.97 -86.25 -29.43
N GLY A 324 87.05 -87.08 -28.94
CA GLY A 324 87.37 -88.39 -28.38
C GLY A 324 87.87 -89.38 -29.44
N ALA A 325 87.20 -89.44 -30.59
CA ALA A 325 87.61 -90.29 -31.71
C ALA A 325 88.97 -89.88 -32.29
N ILE A 326 89.26 -88.58 -32.37
CA ILE A 326 90.58 -88.06 -32.75
C ILE A 326 91.64 -88.55 -31.76
N LYS A 327 91.41 -88.45 -30.44
CA LYS A 327 92.37 -88.94 -29.44
C LYS A 327 92.62 -90.44 -29.48
N GLU A 328 91.64 -91.25 -29.83
CA GLU A 328 91.85 -92.69 -30.07
C GLU A 328 92.58 -92.98 -31.39
N LYS A 329 92.52 -92.08 -32.38
CA LYS A 329 93.35 -92.15 -33.58
C LYS A 329 94.79 -91.70 -33.31
N GLU A 330 95.01 -90.60 -32.61
CA GLU A 330 96.33 -90.17 -32.12
C GLU A 330 97.02 -91.31 -31.33
N ARG A 331 96.29 -91.96 -30.40
CA ARG A 331 96.77 -93.14 -29.64
C ARG A 331 97.05 -94.40 -30.47
N LEU A 332 96.48 -94.50 -31.67
CA LEU A 332 96.73 -95.60 -32.59
C LEU A 332 97.95 -95.28 -33.48
N GLU A 333 98.09 -94.02 -33.88
CA GLU A 333 99.24 -93.46 -34.59
C GLU A 333 100.51 -93.58 -33.72
N ASP A 334 100.47 -93.17 -32.44
CA ASP A 334 101.52 -93.38 -31.42
C ASP A 334 102.01 -94.84 -31.31
N LYS A 335 101.11 -95.82 -31.56
CA LYS A 335 101.43 -97.25 -31.51
C LYS A 335 102.06 -97.72 -32.81
N LEU A 336 101.49 -97.32 -33.95
CA LEU A 336 102.00 -97.65 -35.28
C LEU A 336 103.37 -97.01 -35.53
N GLU A 337 103.63 -95.80 -35.03
CA GLU A 337 104.97 -95.19 -35.09
C GLU A 337 106.01 -95.99 -34.30
N LYS A 338 105.65 -96.53 -33.13
CA LYS A 338 106.52 -97.42 -32.35
C LYS A 338 106.77 -98.74 -33.08
N GLU A 339 105.71 -99.36 -33.58
CA GLU A 339 105.80 -100.62 -34.35
C GLU A 339 106.68 -100.44 -35.61
N ILE A 340 106.51 -99.33 -36.35
CA ILE A 340 107.38 -98.96 -37.48
C ILE A 340 108.82 -98.69 -37.03
N LYS A 341 109.04 -98.06 -35.88
CA LYS A 341 110.39 -97.81 -35.34
C LYS A 341 111.06 -99.12 -34.95
N ASP A 342 110.36 -100.00 -34.26
CA ASP A 342 110.92 -101.25 -33.75
C ASP A 342 111.19 -102.22 -34.92
N LEU A 343 110.31 -102.29 -35.93
CA LEU A 343 110.58 -102.99 -37.20
C LEU A 343 111.77 -102.39 -37.98
N ARG A 344 111.99 -101.07 -37.93
CA ARG A 344 113.19 -100.43 -38.53
C ARG A 344 114.46 -100.75 -37.77
N ASP A 345 114.40 -100.90 -36.45
CA ASP A 345 115.56 -101.27 -35.64
C ASP A 345 115.87 -102.77 -35.79
N GLU A 346 114.86 -103.64 -35.88
CA GLU A 346 115.05 -105.04 -36.33
C GLU A 346 115.67 -105.11 -37.73
N LEU A 347 115.20 -104.30 -38.68
CA LEU A 347 115.73 -104.29 -40.05
C LEU A 347 117.23 -103.95 -40.06
N LYS A 348 117.67 -102.95 -39.29
CA LYS A 348 119.11 -102.61 -39.15
C LYS A 348 119.93 -103.76 -38.58
N ASP A 349 119.38 -104.51 -37.64
CA ASP A 349 120.09 -105.67 -37.08
C ASP A 349 120.10 -106.86 -38.07
N LYS A 350 119.07 -107.03 -38.92
CA LYS A 350 119.16 -107.92 -40.08
C LYS A 350 120.19 -107.45 -41.11
N GLU A 351 120.26 -106.15 -41.41
CA GLU A 351 121.27 -105.55 -42.31
C GLU A 351 122.69 -105.78 -41.76
N ARG A 352 122.92 -105.61 -40.45
CA ARG A 352 124.19 -105.92 -39.78
C ARG A 352 124.54 -107.41 -39.86
N ILE A 353 123.57 -108.30 -39.68
CA ILE A 353 123.76 -109.74 -39.86
C ILE A 353 124.14 -110.05 -41.31
N ILE A 354 123.46 -109.44 -42.29
CA ILE A 354 123.79 -109.58 -43.73
C ILE A 354 125.19 -109.04 -44.04
N GLN A 355 125.60 -107.90 -43.46
CA GLN A 355 126.96 -107.36 -43.61
C GLN A 355 128.02 -108.32 -43.04
N ASN A 356 127.78 -108.90 -41.86
CA ASN A 356 128.68 -109.89 -41.27
C ASN A 356 128.74 -111.19 -42.09
N LEU A 357 127.59 -111.69 -42.59
CA LEU A 357 127.54 -112.86 -43.46
C LEU A 357 128.25 -112.61 -44.80
N ASN A 358 128.05 -111.45 -45.42
CA ASN A 358 128.77 -111.05 -46.63
C ASN A 358 130.28 -110.95 -46.39
N LYS A 359 130.70 -110.49 -45.20
CA LYS A 359 132.12 -110.51 -44.82
C LYS A 359 132.63 -111.95 -44.69
N GLN A 360 131.91 -112.84 -44.00
CA GLN A 360 132.29 -114.26 -43.91
C GLN A 360 132.35 -114.93 -45.29
N ILE A 361 131.46 -114.59 -46.22
CA ILE A 361 131.51 -115.07 -47.61
C ILE A 361 132.77 -114.56 -48.32
N ALA A 362 133.18 -113.31 -48.11
CA ALA A 362 134.44 -112.77 -48.66
C ALA A 362 135.67 -113.45 -48.03
N ASP A 363 135.68 -113.64 -46.71
CA ASP A 363 136.74 -114.33 -45.97
C ASP A 363 136.90 -115.78 -46.47
N TYR A 364 135.80 -116.55 -46.61
CA TYR A 364 135.81 -117.90 -47.21
C TYR A 364 136.19 -117.92 -48.69
N SER A 365 135.83 -116.89 -49.47
CA SER A 365 136.26 -116.78 -50.88
C SER A 365 137.77 -116.61 -50.99
N HIS A 366 138.38 -115.89 -50.03
CA HIS A 366 139.83 -115.73 -49.96
C HIS A 366 140.53 -117.04 -49.54
N GLU A 367 139.97 -117.80 -48.59
CA GLU A 367 140.47 -119.16 -48.27
C GLU A 367 140.38 -120.12 -49.46
N GLN A 368 139.33 -120.02 -50.29
CA GLN A 368 139.23 -120.79 -51.53
C GLN A 368 140.29 -120.38 -52.57
N GLU A 369 140.59 -119.09 -52.70
CA GLU A 369 141.71 -118.61 -53.55
C GLU A 369 143.07 -119.13 -53.07
N GLU A 370 143.33 -119.11 -51.75
CA GLU A 370 144.55 -119.67 -51.16
C GLU A 370 144.67 -121.18 -51.43
N MET A 371 143.58 -121.94 -51.23
CA MET A 371 143.55 -123.37 -51.58
C MET A 371 143.77 -123.61 -53.08
N LEU A 372 143.19 -122.80 -53.96
CA LEU A 372 143.38 -122.91 -55.41
C LEU A 372 144.83 -122.66 -55.83
N LYS A 373 145.50 -121.64 -55.28
CA LYS A 373 146.95 -121.41 -55.49
C LYS A 373 147.78 -122.59 -55.02
N LYS A 374 147.43 -123.18 -53.87
CA LYS A 374 148.13 -124.34 -53.30
C LYS A 374 147.99 -125.58 -54.18
N ILE A 375 146.77 -125.87 -54.64
CA ILE A 375 146.48 -126.95 -55.60
C ILE A 375 147.25 -126.74 -56.92
N GLN A 376 147.36 -125.50 -57.41
CA GLN A 376 148.17 -125.20 -58.60
C GLN A 376 149.67 -125.46 -58.39
N LEU A 377 150.22 -125.19 -57.21
CA LEU A 377 151.61 -125.54 -56.85
C LEU A 377 151.80 -127.06 -56.77
N ASP A 378 150.86 -127.78 -56.14
CA ASP A 378 150.89 -129.24 -56.05
C ASP A 378 150.85 -129.90 -57.44
N PHE A 379 150.05 -129.38 -58.38
CA PHE A 379 150.05 -129.82 -59.78
C PHE A 379 151.39 -129.57 -60.49
N GLN A 380 152.06 -128.43 -60.24
CA GLN A 380 153.41 -128.18 -60.77
C GLN A 380 154.48 -129.09 -60.15
N GLU A 381 154.29 -129.54 -58.91
CA GLU A 381 155.14 -130.54 -58.26
C GLU A 381 154.96 -131.93 -58.90
N ILE A 382 153.69 -132.32 -59.15
CA ILE A 382 153.32 -133.56 -59.86
C ILE A 382 153.92 -133.60 -61.27
N ASP A 383 153.88 -132.50 -62.02
CA ASP A 383 154.47 -132.44 -63.37
C ASP A 383 156.00 -132.60 -63.38
N LYS A 384 156.70 -132.06 -62.37
CA LYS A 384 158.15 -132.30 -62.19
C LYS A 384 158.43 -133.77 -61.83
N LEU A 385 157.59 -134.39 -61.02
CA LEU A 385 157.70 -135.80 -60.64
C LEU A 385 157.42 -136.73 -61.83
N ASN A 386 156.40 -136.43 -62.64
CA ASN A 386 156.08 -137.18 -63.85
C ASN A 386 157.21 -137.13 -64.89
N LYS A 387 157.87 -135.97 -65.08
CA LYS A 387 159.08 -135.88 -65.93
C LYS A 387 160.21 -136.76 -65.41
N LYS A 388 160.51 -136.71 -64.10
CA LYS A 388 161.51 -137.60 -63.47
C LYS A 388 161.16 -139.09 -63.64
N LEU A 389 159.89 -139.46 -63.56
CA LEU A 389 159.41 -140.83 -63.75
C LEU A 389 159.63 -141.32 -65.19
N GLU A 390 159.39 -140.45 -66.19
CA GLU A 390 159.54 -140.80 -67.60
C GLU A 390 161.01 -140.91 -68.02
N ASP A 391 161.89 -140.09 -67.46
CA ASP A 391 163.34 -140.23 -67.68
C ASP A 391 163.91 -141.46 -66.95
N LEU A 392 163.35 -141.85 -65.80
CA LEU A 392 163.64 -143.12 -65.14
C LEU A 392 163.21 -144.34 -65.98
N LYS A 393 162.03 -144.31 -66.64
CA LYS A 393 161.62 -145.40 -67.55
C LYS A 393 162.61 -145.61 -68.70
N LYS A 394 163.08 -144.52 -69.33
CA LYS A 394 164.09 -144.59 -70.40
C LYS A 394 165.40 -145.20 -69.87
N ALA A 395 165.82 -144.84 -68.66
CA ALA A 395 166.99 -145.42 -68.01
C ALA A 395 166.83 -146.92 -67.66
N VAL A 396 165.60 -147.41 -67.43
CA VAL A 396 165.30 -148.84 -67.22
C VAL A 396 165.41 -149.63 -68.53
N GLN A 397 164.76 -149.18 -69.60
CA GLN A 397 164.81 -149.89 -70.90
C GLN A 397 166.24 -150.03 -71.44
N ILE A 398 167.08 -149.01 -71.27
CA ILE A 398 168.50 -149.06 -71.66
C ILE A 398 169.27 -150.10 -70.80
N LYS A 399 168.91 -150.27 -69.52
CA LYS A 399 169.52 -151.29 -68.65
C LYS A 399 169.07 -152.71 -69.00
N GLU A 400 167.82 -152.94 -69.40
CA GLU A 400 167.34 -154.28 -69.80
C GLU A 400 168.09 -154.81 -71.03
N VAL A 401 168.42 -153.95 -71.99
CA VAL A 401 169.19 -154.31 -73.19
C VAL A 401 170.66 -154.63 -72.87
N LEU A 402 171.27 -153.97 -71.88
CA LEU A 402 172.61 -154.34 -71.40
C LEU A 402 172.61 -155.61 -70.54
N LEU A 403 171.56 -155.84 -69.73
CA LEU A 403 171.50 -156.98 -68.79
C LEU A 403 171.65 -158.31 -69.52
N ARG A 404 170.97 -158.48 -70.68
CA ARG A 404 171.09 -159.68 -71.53
C ARG A 404 172.45 -159.88 -72.20
N LYS A 405 173.33 -158.86 -72.24
CA LYS A 405 174.70 -159.02 -72.75
C LYS A 405 175.72 -159.28 -71.64
N LEU A 406 175.47 -158.77 -70.44
CA LEU A 406 176.39 -158.91 -69.31
C LEU A 406 176.17 -160.19 -68.47
N GLN A 407 175.06 -160.90 -68.65
CA GLN A 407 174.81 -162.18 -67.98
C GLN A 407 175.65 -163.35 -68.51
N ASP A 408 176.10 -163.31 -69.77
CA ASP A 408 177.00 -164.34 -70.33
C ASP A 408 178.47 -164.10 -69.97
N GLU A 409 178.86 -162.85 -69.68
CA GLU A 409 180.25 -162.45 -69.49
C GLU A 409 180.65 -162.22 -68.01
N ASN A 410 179.78 -161.62 -67.18
CA ASN A 410 180.15 -161.31 -65.79
C ASN A 410 179.88 -162.47 -64.83
N SER A 411 180.73 -163.48 -64.93
CA SER A 411 180.95 -164.47 -63.87
C SER A 411 182.10 -164.08 -62.90
N LEU A 412 182.60 -162.81 -62.87
CA LEU A 412 183.86 -162.38 -62.16
C LEU A 412 184.03 -160.83 -61.69
N LEU A 413 183.52 -160.32 -60.48
CA LEU A 413 184.09 -159.24 -59.46
C LEU A 413 183.45 -157.67 -59.23
N LYS A 414 183.76 -156.59 -58.29
CA LYS A 414 182.87 -155.34 -57.65
C LYS A 414 183.39 -153.85 -56.94
N ILE A 415 182.65 -152.63 -56.58
CA ILE A 415 182.81 -151.39 -55.47
C ILE A 415 182.15 -149.79 -55.40
N GLU A 416 181.95 -148.97 -54.22
CA GLU A 416 181.79 -147.44 -53.56
C GLU A 416 180.96 -145.99 -53.90
N LEU A 417 180.72 -144.67 -53.28
CA LEU A 417 180.74 -143.58 -52.05
C LEU A 417 179.95 -142.07 -52.22
N ALA A 418 179.73 -140.78 -51.55
CA ALA A 418 179.75 -139.74 -50.29
C ALA A 418 179.13 -138.14 -50.49
N LYS A 419 178.89 -136.87 -49.79
CA LYS A 419 178.69 -135.88 -48.50
C LYS A 419 178.18 -134.27 -48.77
N LYS A 420 177.89 -133.00 -48.11
CA LYS A 420 177.74 -131.94 -46.86
C LYS A 420 176.96 -130.45 -47.13
N GLU A 421 176.67 -129.17 -46.52
CA GLU A 421 176.41 -128.15 -45.27
C GLU A 421 176.02 -126.52 -45.57
N VAL A 422 175.66 -125.26 -44.91
CA VAL A 422 175.23 -124.35 -43.63
C VAL A 422 174.75 -122.71 -43.73
N PRO A 423 174.21 -121.81 -42.72
CA PRO A 423 173.52 -120.34 -42.76
C PRO A 423 173.51 -119.06 -41.61
N THR A 424 172.89 -117.76 -41.70
CA THR A 424 172.65 -116.52 -40.66
C THR A 424 171.79 -115.12 -41.08
N SER A 425 171.39 -113.84 -40.52
CA SER A 425 171.15 -112.79 -39.31
C SER A 425 170.44 -111.29 -39.67
N PHE A 426 169.98 -110.04 -39.08
CA PHE A 426 169.56 -109.06 -37.86
C PHE A 426 168.81 -107.59 -38.25
N SER A 427 168.31 -106.34 -37.69
CA SER A 427 168.03 -105.33 -36.46
C SER A 427 167.12 -103.90 -36.64
N SER A 428 166.67 -102.94 -35.66
CA SER A 428 165.85 -101.53 -35.79
C SER A 428 165.35 -100.45 -34.58
N GLU A 429 164.98 -99.06 -34.68
CA GLU A 429 164.40 -97.98 -33.61
C GLU A 429 163.82 -96.41 -33.94
N LEU A 430 163.15 -95.47 -33.06
CA LEU A 430 163.02 -93.83 -32.98
C LEU A 430 162.00 -92.75 -32.13
N GLN A 431 161.32 -91.59 -32.64
CA GLN A 431 160.85 -90.09 -32.26
C GLN A 431 159.54 -89.54 -31.42
N GLU A 432 159.55 -88.52 -30.46
CA GLU A 432 158.32 -88.11 -29.64
C GLU A 432 157.92 -86.62 -29.20
N ALA A 433 158.78 -85.59 -29.06
CA ALA A 433 158.45 -84.36 -28.27
C ALA A 433 157.46 -83.29 -28.84
N GLU A 434 156.98 -83.40 -30.09
CA GLU A 434 156.34 -82.27 -30.81
C GLU A 434 154.80 -82.18 -30.68
N ARG A 435 154.13 -83.09 -29.97
CA ARG A 435 152.67 -83.29 -30.09
C ARG A 435 151.77 -82.40 -29.22
N GLU A 436 152.25 -81.87 -28.09
CA GLU A 436 151.36 -81.16 -27.14
C GLU A 436 150.89 -79.77 -27.61
N ILE A 437 151.71 -79.04 -28.38
CA ILE A 437 151.45 -77.64 -28.78
C ILE A 437 150.18 -77.51 -29.65
N SER A 438 149.78 -78.57 -30.36
CA SER A 438 148.60 -78.57 -31.23
C SER A 438 147.27 -78.47 -30.49
N GLN A 439 147.17 -79.01 -29.27
CA GLN A 439 145.87 -79.19 -28.59
C GLN A 439 145.27 -77.91 -27.99
N LEU A 440 146.08 -76.87 -27.77
CA LEU A 440 145.60 -75.62 -27.14
C LEU A 440 144.89 -74.66 -28.12
N ARG A 441 145.12 -74.77 -29.44
CA ARG A 441 144.52 -73.85 -30.43
C ARG A 441 143.04 -74.11 -30.69
N GLU A 442 142.59 -75.36 -30.54
CA GLU A 442 141.22 -75.77 -30.86
C GLU A 442 140.18 -75.21 -29.87
N ARG A 443 140.54 -75.00 -28.60
CA ARG A 443 139.62 -74.53 -27.55
C ARG A 443 139.20 -73.05 -27.65
N LEU A 444 139.86 -72.24 -28.48
CA LEU A 444 139.52 -70.81 -28.60
C LEU A 444 138.26 -70.59 -29.47
N TYR A 445 138.18 -71.31 -30.60
CA TYR A 445 137.16 -71.14 -31.65
C TYR A 445 135.72 -71.39 -31.16
N LEU A 446 135.54 -72.28 -30.18
CA LEU A 446 134.24 -72.63 -29.61
C LEU A 446 133.61 -71.52 -28.74
N LYS A 447 134.37 -70.56 -28.21
CA LYS A 447 133.82 -69.51 -27.33
C LYS A 447 133.20 -68.32 -28.07
N GLU A 448 133.72 -67.94 -29.23
CA GLU A 448 133.22 -66.77 -29.98
C GLU A 448 131.83 -67.03 -30.59
N SER A 449 131.57 -68.27 -31.01
CA SER A 449 130.26 -68.73 -31.51
C SER A 449 129.12 -68.48 -30.52
N LEU A 450 129.36 -68.74 -29.23
CA LEU A 450 128.35 -68.60 -28.16
C LEU A 450 128.03 -67.14 -27.78
N LEU A 451 128.90 -66.18 -28.12
CA LEU A 451 128.71 -64.78 -27.74
C LEU A 451 127.66 -64.10 -28.64
N LYS A 452 127.82 -64.22 -29.97
CA LYS A 452 126.88 -63.68 -30.98
C LYS A 452 125.44 -64.20 -30.83
N GLY A 453 125.26 -65.40 -30.26
CA GLY A 453 123.95 -65.96 -29.97
C GLY A 453 123.16 -65.19 -28.91
N LYS A 454 123.84 -64.58 -27.91
CA LYS A 454 123.18 -63.94 -26.76
C LYS A 454 122.73 -62.51 -27.04
N GLU A 455 123.50 -61.74 -27.81
CA GLU A 455 123.15 -60.36 -28.17
C GLU A 455 121.79 -60.28 -28.88
N LYS A 456 121.52 -61.23 -29.78
CA LYS A 456 120.27 -61.28 -30.57
C LYS A 456 119.01 -61.44 -29.70
N VAL A 457 119.11 -62.15 -28.57
CA VAL A 457 118.01 -62.35 -27.61
C VAL A 457 117.76 -61.09 -26.76
N VAL A 458 118.83 -60.40 -26.37
CA VAL A 458 118.73 -59.15 -25.59
C VAL A 458 117.97 -58.07 -26.37
N SER A 459 118.26 -57.92 -27.67
CA SER A 459 117.57 -56.93 -28.53
C SER A 459 116.08 -57.22 -28.70
N GLN A 460 115.65 -58.49 -28.69
CA GLN A 460 114.23 -58.84 -28.76
C GLN A 460 113.49 -58.51 -27.46
N LEU A 461 114.07 -58.85 -26.30
CA LEU A 461 113.49 -58.55 -24.99
C LEU A 461 113.37 -57.03 -24.74
N GLN A 462 114.34 -56.23 -25.20
CA GLN A 462 114.26 -54.77 -25.13
C GLN A 462 113.07 -54.19 -25.92
N ALA A 463 112.73 -54.77 -27.09
CA ALA A 463 111.59 -54.33 -27.89
C ALA A 463 110.24 -54.61 -27.20
N GLU A 464 110.10 -55.77 -26.55
CA GLU A 464 108.90 -56.12 -25.78
C GLU A 464 108.72 -55.24 -24.54
N ILE A 465 109.79 -54.97 -23.78
CA ILE A 465 109.75 -54.07 -22.62
C ILE A 465 109.21 -52.68 -23.03
N VAL A 466 109.65 -52.14 -24.18
CA VAL A 466 109.18 -50.85 -24.70
C VAL A 466 107.70 -50.88 -25.12
N SER A 467 107.17 -52.01 -25.60
CA SER A 467 105.75 -52.13 -25.96
C SER A 467 104.86 -52.23 -24.71
N PHE A 468 105.26 -53.01 -23.71
CA PHE A 468 104.55 -53.12 -22.42
C PHE A 468 104.50 -51.80 -21.66
N LEU A 469 105.60 -51.02 -21.62
CA LEU A 469 105.63 -49.70 -20.97
C LEU A 469 104.66 -48.69 -21.62
N LYS A 470 104.47 -48.74 -22.95
CA LYS A 470 103.47 -47.93 -23.66
C LYS A 470 102.05 -48.34 -23.28
N ALA A 471 101.75 -49.64 -23.22
CA ALA A 471 100.45 -50.16 -22.80
C ALA A 471 100.11 -49.78 -21.34
N GLN A 472 101.09 -49.93 -20.43
CA GLN A 472 100.96 -49.54 -19.02
C GLN A 472 100.64 -48.04 -18.86
N THR A 473 101.29 -47.19 -19.66
CA THR A 473 101.07 -45.73 -19.64
C THR A 473 99.67 -45.36 -20.12
N TYR A 474 99.17 -45.98 -21.20
CA TYR A 474 97.80 -45.77 -21.69
C TYR A 474 96.75 -46.16 -20.65
N LEU A 475 96.90 -47.33 -20.02
CA LEU A 475 95.99 -47.80 -18.97
C LEU A 475 96.00 -46.89 -17.73
N LYS A 476 97.17 -46.40 -17.31
CA LYS A 476 97.32 -45.48 -16.17
C LYS A 476 96.56 -44.17 -16.39
N ASN A 477 96.62 -43.61 -17.59
CA ASN A 477 95.86 -42.40 -17.94
C ASN A 477 94.35 -42.66 -18.02
N LYS A 478 93.92 -43.81 -18.57
CA LYS A 478 92.51 -44.20 -18.59
C LYS A 478 91.92 -44.37 -17.17
N LEU A 479 92.70 -44.96 -16.26
CA LEU A 479 92.33 -45.12 -14.85
C LEU A 479 92.18 -43.76 -14.13
N ARG A 480 93.10 -42.81 -14.40
CA ARG A 480 93.03 -41.44 -13.87
C ARG A 480 91.74 -40.74 -14.28
N ASN A 481 91.42 -40.73 -15.58
CA ASN A 481 90.23 -40.06 -16.10
C ASN A 481 88.92 -40.69 -15.57
N MET A 482 88.92 -41.99 -15.26
CA MET A 482 87.80 -42.65 -14.57
C MET A 482 87.66 -42.18 -13.11
N LYS A 483 88.78 -42.03 -12.39
CA LYS A 483 88.76 -41.56 -11.00
C LYS A 483 88.28 -40.10 -10.90
N GLU A 484 88.76 -39.22 -11.77
CA GLU A 484 88.34 -37.81 -11.78
C GLU A 484 86.83 -37.65 -12.05
N LYS A 485 86.21 -38.54 -12.86
CA LYS A 485 84.75 -38.62 -13.02
C LYS A 485 84.01 -39.19 -11.81
N PHE A 486 84.57 -40.21 -11.15
CA PHE A 486 84.00 -40.77 -9.92
C PHE A 486 83.95 -39.74 -8.78
N ASP A 487 84.99 -38.89 -8.69
CA ASP A 487 85.09 -37.83 -7.69
C ASP A 487 84.15 -36.63 -7.97
N SER A 488 83.72 -36.39 -9.22
CA SER A 488 82.66 -35.40 -9.51
C SER A 488 81.26 -35.94 -9.16
N LEU A 489 80.96 -37.16 -9.59
CA LEU A 489 79.69 -37.84 -9.29
C LEU A 489 79.43 -37.96 -7.78
N ASN A 490 80.46 -38.25 -6.98
CA ASN A 490 80.32 -38.26 -5.52
C ASN A 490 80.00 -36.88 -4.91
N LYS A 491 80.50 -35.78 -5.49
CA LYS A 491 80.17 -34.42 -5.03
C LYS A 491 78.71 -34.07 -5.32
N GLU A 492 78.24 -34.35 -6.54
CA GLU A 492 76.84 -34.17 -6.95
C GLU A 492 75.90 -34.98 -6.05
N LEU A 493 76.21 -36.26 -5.83
CA LEU A 493 75.44 -37.16 -4.97
C LEU A 493 75.42 -36.68 -3.50
N SER A 494 76.48 -35.99 -3.04
CA SER A 494 76.49 -35.34 -1.71
C SER A 494 75.59 -34.11 -1.61
N SER A 495 75.40 -33.33 -2.69
CA SER A 495 74.46 -32.20 -2.72
C SER A 495 73.02 -32.67 -2.67
N VAL A 496 72.67 -33.63 -3.54
CA VAL A 496 71.33 -34.24 -3.60
C VAL A 496 70.94 -34.86 -2.25
N ARG A 497 71.89 -35.47 -1.52
CA ARG A 497 71.65 -35.97 -0.15
C ARG A 497 71.31 -34.86 0.85
N LYS A 498 71.96 -33.69 0.77
CA LYS A 498 71.63 -32.54 1.63
C LYS A 498 70.26 -31.94 1.29
N GLU A 499 69.97 -31.78 0.00
CA GLU A 499 68.68 -31.26 -0.48
C GLU A 499 67.50 -32.18 -0.09
N LEU A 500 67.70 -33.51 -0.17
CA LEU A 500 66.73 -34.50 0.29
C LEU A 500 66.52 -34.44 1.82
N SER A 501 67.58 -34.24 2.60
CA SER A 501 67.46 -34.05 4.06
C SER A 501 66.67 -32.79 4.40
N ASN A 502 67.04 -31.65 3.82
CA ASN A 502 66.35 -30.37 4.02
C ASN A 502 64.86 -30.45 3.63
N SER A 503 64.53 -31.23 2.59
CA SER A 503 63.15 -31.47 2.15
C SER A 503 62.37 -32.35 3.13
N LYS A 504 63.01 -33.39 3.68
CA LYS A 504 62.45 -34.27 4.71
C LYS A 504 62.15 -33.50 6.01
N ASP A 505 63.03 -32.59 6.41
CA ASP A 505 62.86 -31.78 7.62
C ASP A 505 61.71 -30.76 7.46
N LYS A 506 61.57 -30.14 6.27
CA LYS A 506 60.40 -29.32 5.94
C LYS A 506 59.10 -30.13 6.00
N LEU A 507 59.08 -31.33 5.42
CA LEU A 507 57.91 -32.21 5.44
C LEU A 507 57.51 -32.60 6.88
N SER A 508 58.48 -32.83 7.76
CA SER A 508 58.24 -33.12 9.18
C SER A 508 57.56 -31.95 9.91
N ARG A 509 57.99 -30.70 9.67
CA ARG A 509 57.37 -29.49 10.26
C ARG A 509 55.92 -29.32 9.80
N ILE A 510 55.68 -29.36 8.49
CA ILE A 510 54.33 -29.25 7.90
C ILE A 510 53.40 -30.36 8.42
N THR A 511 53.93 -31.56 8.67
CA THR A 511 53.15 -32.67 9.25
C THR A 511 52.72 -32.38 10.69
N LYS A 512 53.56 -31.74 11.51
CA LYS A 512 53.21 -31.32 12.87
C LYS A 512 52.18 -30.18 12.87
N GLU A 513 52.42 -29.13 12.08
CA GLU A 513 51.49 -28.00 11.92
C GLU A 513 50.09 -28.48 11.51
N LYS A 514 50.01 -29.46 10.60
CA LYS A 514 48.75 -30.11 10.21
C LYS A 514 48.06 -30.83 11.38
N GLN A 515 48.80 -31.55 12.22
CA GLN A 515 48.22 -32.27 13.37
C GLN A 515 47.73 -31.30 14.46
N GLU A 516 48.43 -30.19 14.65
CA GLU A 516 48.10 -29.17 15.65
C GLU A 516 46.85 -28.38 15.23
N LEU A 517 46.76 -27.96 13.96
CA LEU A 517 45.55 -27.35 13.38
C LEU A 517 44.33 -28.29 13.42
N LEU A 518 44.52 -29.59 13.16
CA LEU A 518 43.43 -30.59 13.29
C LEU A 518 42.97 -30.78 14.74
N SER A 519 43.83 -30.56 15.72
CA SER A 519 43.47 -30.62 17.15
C SER A 519 42.68 -29.38 17.57
N GLN A 520 43.12 -28.19 17.13
CA GLN A 520 42.40 -26.93 17.35
C GLN A 520 41.00 -26.93 16.69
N LEU A 521 40.86 -27.54 15.50
CA LEU A 521 39.58 -27.66 14.83
C LEU A 521 38.57 -28.48 15.65
N ARG A 522 39.01 -29.61 16.23
CA ARG A 522 38.15 -30.46 17.09
C ARG A 522 37.69 -29.74 18.36
N GLU A 523 38.57 -29.00 19.04
CA GLU A 523 38.15 -28.17 20.18
C GLU A 523 37.07 -27.16 19.80
N MET A 524 37.14 -26.58 18.60
CA MET A 524 36.14 -25.64 18.10
C MET A 524 34.83 -26.33 17.73
N GLU A 525 34.88 -27.55 17.18
CA GLU A 525 33.69 -28.37 16.92
C GLU A 525 32.99 -28.78 18.22
N GLU A 526 33.73 -29.21 19.25
CA GLU A 526 33.19 -29.55 20.57
C GLU A 526 32.59 -28.33 21.29
N LYS A 527 33.28 -27.18 21.26
CA LYS A 527 32.75 -25.91 21.80
C LYS A 527 31.45 -25.49 21.10
N ASN A 528 31.38 -25.65 19.77
CA ASN A 528 30.15 -25.37 19.01
C ASN A 528 29.01 -26.35 19.36
N GLN A 529 29.27 -27.64 19.54
CA GLN A 529 28.24 -28.60 19.99
C GLN A 529 27.73 -28.29 21.40
N GLY A 530 28.61 -27.84 22.31
CA GLY A 530 28.22 -27.34 23.63
C GLY A 530 27.29 -26.14 23.54
N LEU A 531 27.63 -25.13 22.73
CA LEU A 531 26.80 -23.93 22.51
C LEU A 531 25.44 -24.26 21.87
N ILE A 532 25.40 -25.18 20.90
CA ILE A 532 24.15 -25.67 20.29
C ILE A 532 23.26 -26.36 21.32
N SER A 533 23.85 -27.10 22.26
CA SER A 533 23.11 -27.77 23.33
C SER A 533 22.50 -26.77 24.32
N GLN A 534 23.28 -25.75 24.73
CA GLN A 534 22.81 -24.66 25.59
C GLN A 534 21.71 -23.81 24.91
N LEU A 535 21.78 -23.62 23.59
CA LEU A 535 20.74 -22.95 22.82
C LEU A 535 19.40 -23.71 22.87
N LYS A 536 19.42 -25.04 22.65
CA LYS A 536 18.23 -25.89 22.76
C LYS A 536 17.63 -25.88 24.17
N GLU A 537 18.47 -25.89 25.20
CA GLU A 537 18.01 -25.80 26.59
C GLU A 537 17.33 -24.45 26.88
N LYS A 538 17.90 -23.33 26.40
CA LYS A 538 17.24 -22.01 26.44
C LYS A 538 15.93 -21.98 25.66
N GLU A 539 15.85 -22.63 24.51
CA GLU A 539 14.63 -22.68 23.69
C GLU A 539 13.50 -23.45 24.42
N VAL A 540 13.82 -24.58 25.04
CA VAL A 540 12.87 -25.33 25.89
C VAL A 540 12.45 -24.52 27.13
N LEU A 541 13.37 -23.79 27.77
CA LEU A 541 13.02 -22.89 28.88
C LEU A 541 12.12 -21.73 28.42
N THR A 542 12.35 -21.18 27.23
CA THR A 542 11.51 -20.12 26.64
C THR A 542 10.10 -20.63 26.35
N GLN A 543 9.96 -21.85 25.84
CA GLN A 543 8.65 -22.51 25.66
C GLN A 543 7.94 -22.75 27.00
N LYS A 544 8.66 -23.18 28.05
CA LYS A 544 8.09 -23.33 29.40
C LYS A 544 7.64 -22.00 30.01
N ILE A 545 8.40 -20.93 29.83
CA ILE A 545 8.02 -19.58 30.28
C ILE A 545 6.73 -19.15 29.59
N LYS A 546 6.63 -19.30 28.25
CA LYS A 546 5.41 -18.97 27.51
C LYS A 546 4.17 -19.74 27.99
N ILE A 547 4.31 -21.04 28.27
CA ILE A 547 3.22 -21.86 28.83
C ILE A 547 2.82 -21.36 30.23
N LEU A 548 3.77 -20.88 31.04
CA LEU A 548 3.47 -20.28 32.35
C LEU A 548 2.81 -18.89 32.21
N GLU A 549 3.17 -18.09 31.21
CA GLU A 549 2.54 -16.81 30.89
C GLU A 549 1.08 -17.00 30.42
N ASP A 550 0.82 -17.96 29.52
CA ASP A 550 -0.53 -18.31 29.06
C ASP A 550 -1.40 -18.82 30.22
N ASN A 551 -0.83 -19.62 31.12
CA ASN A 551 -1.53 -20.09 32.33
C ASN A 551 -1.75 -18.96 33.36
N LEU A 552 -0.81 -18.02 33.51
CA LEU A 552 -0.97 -16.84 34.36
C LEU A 552 -2.05 -15.90 33.81
N ALA A 553 -2.14 -15.75 32.49
CA ALA A 553 -3.21 -15.00 31.82
C ALA A 553 -4.58 -15.64 32.09
N LYS A 554 -4.70 -16.97 31.97
CA LYS A 554 -5.92 -17.70 32.38
C LYS A 554 -6.25 -17.53 33.86
N ALA A 555 -5.26 -17.64 34.75
CA ALA A 555 -5.47 -17.45 36.18
C ALA A 555 -6.00 -16.05 36.50
N LYS A 556 -5.43 -15.00 35.88
CA LYS A 556 -5.94 -13.62 35.99
C LYS A 556 -7.34 -13.46 35.42
N SER A 557 -7.65 -14.09 34.29
CA SER A 557 -9.01 -14.09 33.72
C SER A 557 -10.03 -14.75 34.64
N ASN A 558 -9.67 -15.85 35.30
CA ASN A 558 -10.54 -16.53 36.26
C ASN A 558 -10.71 -15.73 37.56
N ILE A 559 -9.65 -15.08 38.05
CA ILE A 559 -9.73 -14.18 39.21
C ILE A 559 -10.65 -12.99 38.89
N SER A 560 -10.47 -12.35 37.74
CA SER A 560 -11.35 -11.26 37.28
C SER A 560 -12.81 -11.69 37.16
N PHE A 561 -13.08 -12.93 36.75
CA PHE A 561 -14.44 -13.47 36.67
C PHE A 561 -15.04 -13.69 38.08
N LEU A 562 -14.26 -14.25 39.01
CA LEU A 562 -14.67 -14.49 40.39
C LEU A 562 -14.81 -13.19 41.21
N GLU A 563 -14.05 -12.15 40.88
CA GLU A 563 -14.21 -10.81 41.45
C GLU A 563 -15.51 -10.14 40.95
N GLN A 564 -15.83 -10.31 39.67
CA GLN A 564 -17.09 -9.81 39.07
C GLN A 564 -18.32 -10.57 39.61
N GLU A 565 -18.26 -11.90 39.69
CA GLU A 565 -19.30 -12.77 40.30
C GLU A 565 -19.53 -12.45 41.78
N LYS A 566 -18.52 -11.90 42.46
CA LYS A 566 -18.60 -11.44 43.85
C LYS A 566 -19.21 -10.04 44.00
N GLU A 567 -19.06 -9.15 43.01
CA GLU A 567 -19.74 -7.85 42.99
C GLU A 567 -21.23 -7.96 42.64
N GLU A 568 -21.66 -9.00 41.89
CA GLU A 568 -23.08 -9.28 41.64
C GLU A 568 -23.83 -9.94 42.81
N LEU A 569 -23.14 -10.24 43.92
CA LEU A 569 -23.67 -10.92 45.12
C LEU A 569 -23.66 -10.04 46.40
N ALA A 570 -23.50 -8.71 46.26
CA ALA A 570 -23.40 -7.75 47.36
C ALA A 570 -24.37 -6.56 47.23
#